data_AF-A0A2H9TID6-F1
#
_entry.id   AF-A0A2H9TID6-F1
#
_cell.length_a   1.000
_cell.length_b   1.000
_cell.length_c   1.000
_cell.angle_alpha   90.00
_cell.angle_beta   90.00
_cell.angle_gamma   90.00
#
_symmetry.space_group_name_H-M   'P 1'
#
loop_
_entity.id
_entity.type
_entity.pdbx_description
1 polymer ?
#
loop_
_entity_poly.entity_id
_entity_poly.type
_entity_poly.pdbx_seq_one_letter_code
_entity_poly.pdbx_strand_id
1 'polypeptide(L)'
;MSLEVTKVVPAHLDVGNLAVFDINVLDDAVTSNNKVKREAGLLALTRDNTQLLINDLFVLPTTSTDVGAVASLPPPTTVLPRGKPVPKPKEPTRWEKFAKAKGIVKRKKGSHAYDEDKQKWRPRFGAKSKKNDPMNNWITELKPGQSIPDDQ
;
A
#
# COMPACT_ATOMS: atom_id res chain seq x y z
N MET A 1 -8.41 -41.37 -11.77
CA MET A 1 -8.97 -40.54 -10.68
C MET A 1 -9.87 -39.50 -11.31
N SER A 2 -11.09 -39.30 -10.81
CA SER A 2 -11.99 -38.25 -11.30
C SER A 2 -11.60 -36.90 -10.71
N LEU A 3 -11.65 -35.85 -11.53
CA LEU A 3 -11.43 -34.45 -11.11
C LEU A 3 -12.73 -33.76 -10.68
N GLU A 4 -13.87 -34.34 -11.08
CA GLU A 4 -15.19 -33.85 -10.74
C GLU A 4 -15.61 -34.31 -9.35
N VAL A 5 -16.09 -33.36 -8.54
CA VAL A 5 -16.60 -33.58 -7.19
C VAL A 5 -18.01 -33.03 -7.15
N THR A 6 -18.98 -33.90 -6.94
CA THR A 6 -20.40 -33.52 -6.83
C THR A 6 -20.79 -33.46 -5.35
N LYS A 7 -21.46 -32.38 -4.97
CA LYS A 7 -21.98 -32.16 -3.62
C LYS A 7 -23.46 -31.82 -3.69
N VAL A 8 -24.19 -32.13 -2.62
CA VAL A 8 -25.64 -31.83 -2.52
C VAL A 8 -25.85 -30.32 -2.58
N VAL A 9 -25.10 -29.57 -1.78
CA VAL A 9 -25.03 -28.11 -1.85
C VAL A 9 -23.67 -27.72 -2.43
N PRO A 10 -23.62 -26.86 -3.46
CA PRO A 10 -22.36 -26.32 -3.96
C PRO A 10 -21.57 -25.62 -2.85
N ALA A 11 -20.27 -25.92 -2.75
CA ALA A 11 -19.39 -25.22 -1.82
C ALA A 11 -19.17 -23.78 -2.29
N HIS A 12 -19.01 -22.84 -1.34
CA HIS A 12 -18.69 -21.46 -1.64
C HIS A 12 -17.17 -21.27 -1.62
N LEU A 13 -16.57 -20.84 -2.73
CA LEU A 13 -15.13 -20.64 -2.84
C LEU A 13 -14.77 -19.15 -2.75
N ASP A 14 -13.76 -18.83 -1.94
CA ASP A 14 -13.10 -17.54 -1.89
C ASP A 14 -11.66 -17.70 -2.35
N VAL A 15 -11.47 -17.77 -3.67
CA VAL A 15 -10.17 -18.03 -4.30
C VAL A 15 -9.15 -16.95 -3.97
N GLY A 16 -9.57 -15.71 -3.73
CA GLY A 16 -8.69 -14.63 -3.29
C GLY A 16 -8.03 -14.89 -1.94
N ASN A 17 -8.69 -15.63 -1.05
CA ASN A 17 -8.16 -16.08 0.25
C ASN A 17 -7.77 -17.57 0.25
N LEU A 18 -7.81 -18.25 -0.90
CA LEU A 18 -7.57 -19.70 -1.03
C LEU A 18 -8.42 -20.53 -0.06
N ALA A 19 -9.69 -20.16 0.10
CA ALA A 19 -10.60 -20.77 1.07
C ALA A 19 -11.82 -21.43 0.41
N VAL A 20 -12.29 -22.52 1.03
CA VAL A 20 -13.52 -23.23 0.64
C VAL A 20 -14.43 -23.31 1.87
N PHE A 21 -15.68 -22.88 1.70
CA PHE A 21 -16.71 -22.95 2.72
C PHE A 21 -17.75 -23.99 2.31
N ASP A 22 -17.71 -25.13 2.98
CA ASP A 22 -18.61 -26.25 2.76
C ASP A 22 -19.66 -26.29 3.88
N ILE A 23 -20.93 -26.09 3.51
CA ILE A 23 -22.07 -26.09 4.44
C ILE A 23 -22.87 -27.41 4.42
N ASN A 24 -22.36 -28.44 3.74
CA ASN A 24 -23.00 -29.75 3.71
C ASN A 24 -22.94 -30.41 5.11
N VAL A 25 -23.88 -31.32 5.37
CA VAL A 25 -23.93 -32.10 6.61
C VAL A 25 -22.70 -33.02 6.67
N LEU A 26 -22.09 -33.11 7.86
CA LEU A 26 -20.94 -33.99 8.09
C LEU A 26 -21.38 -35.44 8.15
N ASP A 27 -20.65 -36.31 7.46
CA ASP A 27 -20.85 -37.76 7.54
C ASP A 27 -20.54 -38.31 8.93
N ASP A 28 -21.22 -39.40 9.30
CA ASP A 28 -21.00 -40.13 10.57
C ASP A 28 -19.55 -40.59 10.75
N ALA A 29 -18.83 -40.82 9.66
CA ALA A 29 -17.41 -41.15 9.69
C ALA A 29 -16.59 -40.00 10.31
N VAL A 30 -16.91 -38.75 9.98
CA VAL A 30 -16.22 -37.53 10.45
C VAL A 30 -16.54 -37.23 11.92
N THR A 31 -17.72 -37.59 12.40
CA THR A 31 -18.14 -37.37 13.79
C THR A 31 -17.86 -38.57 14.71
N SER A 32 -17.27 -39.64 14.18
CA SER A 32 -16.99 -40.87 14.91
C SER A 32 -15.97 -40.68 16.05
N ASN A 33 -16.23 -41.29 17.21
CA ASN A 33 -15.25 -41.39 18.31
C ASN A 33 -14.07 -42.32 17.97
N ASN A 34 -14.19 -43.15 16.93
CA ASN A 34 -13.09 -43.98 16.47
C ASN A 34 -12.13 -43.13 15.63
N LYS A 35 -10.94 -42.86 16.19
CA LYS A 35 -9.89 -42.06 15.55
C LYS A 35 -9.60 -42.48 14.11
N VAL A 36 -9.46 -43.78 13.83
CA VAL A 36 -9.08 -44.25 12.48
C VAL A 36 -10.16 -43.92 11.46
N LYS A 37 -11.43 -44.17 11.79
CA LYS A 37 -12.57 -43.85 10.92
C LYS A 37 -12.71 -42.34 10.72
N ARG A 38 -12.49 -41.57 11.78
CA ARG A 38 -12.54 -40.11 11.78
C ARG A 38 -11.50 -39.49 10.87
N GLU A 39 -10.23 -39.89 10.99
CA GLU A 39 -9.16 -39.37 10.12
C GLU A 39 -9.42 -39.72 8.65
N ALA A 40 -9.92 -40.93 8.36
CA ALA A 40 -10.27 -41.32 7.00
C ALA A 40 -11.42 -40.46 6.43
N GLY A 41 -12.46 -40.18 7.22
CA GLY A 41 -13.56 -39.30 6.83
C GLY A 41 -13.12 -37.85 6.60
N LEU A 42 -12.31 -37.29 7.51
CA LEU A 42 -11.75 -35.95 7.38
C LEU A 42 -10.85 -35.83 6.13
N LEU A 43 -10.02 -36.84 5.86
CA LEU A 43 -9.17 -36.86 4.68
C LEU A 43 -9.99 -36.90 3.39
N ALA A 44 -11.04 -37.72 3.32
CA ALA A 44 -11.93 -37.76 2.18
C ALA A 44 -12.64 -36.40 1.96
N LEU A 45 -13.25 -35.84 3.01
CA LEU A 45 -13.94 -34.55 2.94
C LEU A 45 -13.01 -33.41 2.53
N THR A 46 -11.80 -33.36 3.10
CA THR A 46 -10.82 -32.32 2.76
C THR A 46 -10.26 -32.50 1.35
N ARG A 47 -10.01 -33.74 0.89
CA ARG A 47 -9.63 -34.02 -0.50
C ARG A 47 -10.67 -33.53 -1.50
N ASP A 48 -11.95 -33.73 -1.20
CA ASP A 48 -13.06 -33.27 -2.03
C ASP A 48 -13.08 -31.75 -2.16
N ASN A 49 -12.94 -31.05 -1.03
CA ASN A 49 -12.91 -29.59 -0.98
C ASN A 49 -11.66 -29.00 -1.63
N THR A 50 -10.48 -29.60 -1.43
CA THR A 50 -9.23 -29.12 -2.05
C THR A 50 -9.24 -29.36 -3.55
N GLN A 51 -9.84 -30.45 -4.04
CA GLN A 51 -10.00 -30.67 -5.48
C GLN A 51 -10.81 -29.55 -6.13
N LEU A 52 -11.93 -29.13 -5.52
CA LEU A 52 -12.73 -28.00 -6.02
C LEU A 52 -11.91 -26.70 -6.05
N LEU A 53 -11.14 -26.41 -4.99
CA LEU A 53 -10.28 -25.22 -4.94
C LEU A 53 -9.21 -25.22 -6.02
N ILE A 54 -8.54 -26.36 -6.20
CA ILE A 54 -7.49 -26.54 -7.19
C ILE A 54 -8.07 -26.38 -8.60
N ASN A 55 -9.24 -26.98 -8.88
CA ASN A 55 -9.89 -26.85 -10.18
C ASN A 55 -10.11 -25.38 -10.55
N ASP A 56 -10.66 -24.57 -9.63
CA ASP A 56 -10.88 -23.14 -9.87
C ASP A 56 -9.57 -22.35 -10.03
N LEU A 57 -8.54 -22.71 -9.24
CA LEU A 57 -7.23 -22.04 -9.30
C LEU A 57 -6.53 -22.25 -10.65
N PHE A 58 -6.63 -23.44 -11.23
CA PHE A 58 -6.03 -23.75 -12.53
C PHE A 58 -6.80 -23.18 -13.73
N VAL A 59 -8.02 -22.69 -13.53
CA VAL A 59 -8.79 -21.94 -14.55
C VAL A 59 -8.32 -20.48 -14.63
N LEU A 60 -7.65 -19.95 -13.61
CA LEU A 60 -7.26 -18.53 -13.54
C LEU A 60 -6.19 -18.14 -14.58
N PRO A 61 -6.20 -16.87 -15.03
CA PRO A 61 -5.19 -16.36 -15.95
C PRO A 61 -3.80 -16.41 -15.30
N THR A 62 -2.87 -17.04 -16.01
CA THR A 62 -1.50 -17.25 -15.54
C THR A 62 -0.52 -16.45 -16.39
N THR A 63 0.38 -15.72 -15.72
CA THR A 63 1.46 -14.95 -16.35
C THR A 63 2.80 -15.60 -16.10
N SER A 64 3.62 -15.73 -17.14
CA SER A 64 5.01 -16.20 -16.99
C SER A 64 5.89 -15.04 -16.52
N THR A 65 6.64 -15.28 -15.44
CA THR A 65 7.60 -14.35 -14.86
C THR A 65 8.97 -15.03 -14.74
N ASP A 66 10.03 -14.26 -14.46
CA ASP A 66 11.39 -14.82 -14.30
C ASP A 66 11.50 -15.89 -13.22
N VAL A 67 10.57 -15.91 -12.26
CA VAL A 67 10.50 -16.88 -11.15
C VAL A 67 9.62 -18.10 -11.49
N GLY A 68 8.81 -18.00 -12.56
CA GLY A 68 7.90 -19.06 -13.00
C GLY A 68 6.51 -18.55 -13.37
N ALA A 69 5.60 -19.50 -13.60
CA ALA A 69 4.21 -19.22 -13.91
C ALA A 69 3.45 -18.81 -12.63
N VAL A 70 2.82 -17.64 -12.64
CA VAL A 70 2.07 -17.08 -11.51
C VAL A 70 0.63 -16.80 -11.93
N ALA A 71 -0.34 -17.35 -11.20
CA ALA A 71 -1.76 -17.10 -11.41
C ALA A 71 -2.18 -15.74 -10.81
N SER A 72 -3.05 -15.01 -11.51
CA SER A 72 -3.65 -13.78 -10.99
C SER A 72 -4.91 -14.09 -10.19
N LEU A 73 -4.83 -13.91 -8.87
CA LEU A 73 -5.96 -14.17 -7.97
C LEU A 73 -6.96 -13.01 -7.99
N PRO A 74 -8.28 -13.30 -7.91
CA PRO A 74 -9.30 -12.26 -7.74
C PRO A 74 -9.22 -11.60 -6.36
N PRO A 75 -9.83 -10.41 -6.17
CA PRO A 75 -9.92 -9.81 -4.85
C PRO A 75 -10.70 -10.73 -3.88
N PRO A 76 -10.31 -10.79 -2.60
CA PRO A 76 -10.98 -11.63 -1.60
C PRO A 76 -12.41 -11.16 -1.36
N THR A 77 -13.33 -12.11 -1.27
CA THR A 77 -14.77 -11.86 -1.03
C THR A 77 -15.11 -11.82 0.45
N THR A 78 -14.37 -12.56 1.28
CA THR A 78 -14.57 -12.57 2.73
C THR A 78 -14.11 -11.24 3.34
N VAL A 79 -15.07 -10.47 3.87
CA VAL A 79 -14.79 -9.18 4.52
C VAL A 79 -14.21 -9.41 5.90
N LEU A 80 -12.92 -9.11 6.07
CA LEU A 80 -12.22 -9.18 7.34
C LEU A 80 -12.13 -7.80 8.01
N PRO A 81 -12.24 -7.72 9.35
CA PRO A 81 -12.08 -6.46 10.06
C PRO A 81 -10.65 -5.95 9.94
N ARG A 82 -10.50 -4.63 9.74
CA ARG A 82 -9.18 -3.99 9.70
C ARG A 82 -8.56 -3.99 11.10
N GLY A 83 -7.26 -4.32 11.18
CA GLY A 83 -6.51 -4.20 12.44
C GLY A 83 -6.29 -2.74 12.89
N LYS A 84 -6.38 -1.77 11.99
CA LYS A 84 -6.25 -0.33 12.30
C LYS A 84 -7.38 0.47 11.66
N PRO A 85 -7.85 1.55 12.33
CA PRO A 85 -8.84 2.44 11.74
C PRO A 85 -8.31 3.05 10.44
N VAL A 86 -9.23 3.49 9.60
CA VAL A 86 -8.87 4.23 8.38
C VAL A 86 -8.12 5.50 8.80
N PRO A 87 -6.98 5.83 8.14
CA PRO A 87 -6.27 7.08 8.42
C PRO A 87 -7.22 8.27 8.34
N LYS A 88 -7.31 9.05 9.41
CA LYS A 88 -8.16 10.24 9.42
C LYS A 88 -7.65 11.22 8.36
N PRO A 89 -8.55 11.93 7.66
CA PRO A 89 -8.14 12.99 6.76
C PRO A 89 -7.34 14.03 7.56
N LYS A 90 -6.24 14.51 6.98
CA LYS A 90 -5.39 15.50 7.63
C LYS A 90 -6.18 16.78 7.83
N GLU A 91 -6.22 17.27 9.07
CA GLU A 91 -6.83 18.55 9.35
C GLU A 91 -6.05 19.66 8.63
N PRO A 92 -6.76 20.62 8.00
CA PRO A 92 -6.09 21.71 7.30
C PRO A 92 -5.33 22.58 8.30
N THR A 93 -4.06 22.81 8.01
CA THR A 93 -3.21 23.71 8.79
C THR A 93 -3.74 25.14 8.76
N ARG A 94 -3.34 25.97 9.73
CA ARG A 94 -3.71 27.41 9.75
C ARG A 94 -3.36 28.10 8.43
N TRP A 95 -2.21 27.77 7.85
CA TRP A 95 -1.77 28.31 6.57
C TRP A 95 -2.67 27.87 5.41
N GLU A 96 -3.08 26.60 5.35
CA GLU A 96 -3.97 26.11 4.30
C GLU A 96 -5.36 26.73 4.38
N LYS A 97 -5.88 26.96 5.60
CA LYS A 97 -7.13 27.70 5.80
C LYS A 97 -7.02 29.13 5.27
N PHE A 98 -5.92 29.82 5.61
CA PHE A 98 -5.65 31.17 5.12
C PHE A 98 -5.47 31.21 3.60
N ALA A 99 -4.66 30.30 3.05
CA ALA A 99 -4.41 30.21 1.62
C ALA A 99 -5.70 29.96 0.84
N LYS A 100 -6.58 29.07 1.33
CA LYS A 100 -7.89 28.82 0.74
C LYS A 100 -8.78 30.06 0.78
N ALA A 101 -8.85 30.76 1.93
CA ALA A 101 -9.65 31.98 2.07
C ALA A 101 -9.17 33.13 1.16
N LYS A 102 -7.86 33.22 0.93
CA LYS A 102 -7.25 34.23 0.06
C LYS A 102 -7.08 33.80 -1.40
N GLY A 103 -7.52 32.60 -1.77
CA GLY A 103 -7.34 32.07 -3.13
C GLY A 103 -5.87 31.85 -3.53
N ILE A 104 -4.97 31.67 -2.58
CA ILE A 104 -3.54 31.46 -2.82
C ILE A 104 -3.32 30.03 -3.31
N VAL A 105 -3.00 29.89 -4.59
CA VAL A 105 -2.68 28.59 -5.20
C VAL A 105 -1.20 28.26 -5.01
N LYS A 106 -0.91 27.11 -4.40
CA LYS A 106 0.47 26.60 -4.26
C LYS A 106 1.02 26.21 -5.64
N ARG A 107 1.99 26.98 -6.15
CA ARG A 107 2.72 26.65 -7.39
C ARG A 107 4.01 25.90 -7.07
N LYS A 108 4.31 24.83 -7.82
CA LYS A 108 5.58 24.12 -7.73
C LYS A 108 6.69 25.02 -8.28
N LYS A 109 7.70 25.31 -7.46
CA LYS A 109 8.91 26.02 -7.87
C LYS A 109 10.04 24.99 -8.00
N GLY A 110 10.83 25.06 -9.06
CA GLY A 110 11.99 24.18 -9.27
C GLY A 110 13.11 24.43 -8.25
N SER A 111 14.08 23.52 -8.14
CA SER A 111 15.18 23.67 -7.16
C SER A 111 16.11 24.86 -7.48
N HIS A 112 16.38 25.10 -8.76
CA HIS A 112 17.29 26.17 -9.21
C HIS A 112 16.54 27.45 -9.62
N ALA A 113 17.23 28.58 -9.51
CA ALA A 113 16.87 29.89 -10.05
C ALA A 113 18.10 30.47 -10.75
N TYR A 114 17.88 31.18 -11.85
CA TYR A 114 18.96 31.84 -12.58
C TYR A 114 19.40 33.08 -11.81
N ASP A 115 20.72 33.23 -11.64
CA ASP A 115 21.33 34.38 -10.99
C ASP A 115 21.92 35.30 -12.06
N GLU A 116 21.32 36.48 -12.25
CA GLU A 116 21.72 37.45 -13.27
C GLU A 116 23.13 38.02 -13.01
N ASP A 117 23.56 38.13 -11.76
CA ASP A 117 24.87 38.72 -11.42
C ASP A 117 26.04 37.80 -11.79
N LYS A 118 25.83 36.49 -11.59
CA LYS A 118 26.84 35.45 -11.83
C LYS A 118 26.57 34.67 -13.12
N GLN A 119 25.51 35.02 -13.85
CA GLN A 119 25.02 34.38 -15.08
C GLN A 119 24.94 32.84 -14.98
N LYS A 120 24.54 32.32 -13.82
CA LYS A 120 24.55 30.87 -13.51
C LYS A 120 23.26 30.41 -12.83
N TRP A 121 22.85 29.18 -13.12
CA TRP A 121 21.78 28.52 -12.38
C TRP A 121 22.26 28.13 -10.98
N ARG A 122 21.63 28.68 -9.95
CA ARG A 122 21.97 28.43 -8.55
C ARG A 122 20.77 27.88 -7.79
N PRO A 123 20.99 27.05 -6.75
CA PRO A 123 19.90 26.51 -5.96
C PRO A 123 19.17 27.65 -5.20
N ARG A 124 17.85 27.54 -5.04
CA ARG A 124 17.04 28.53 -4.30
C ARG A 124 17.23 28.49 -2.78
N PHE A 125 17.74 27.37 -2.27
CA PHE A 125 18.01 27.14 -0.85
C PHE A 125 19.29 26.30 -0.72
N GLY A 126 19.95 26.36 0.44
CA GLY A 126 21.21 25.66 0.71
C GLY A 126 22.46 26.53 0.51
N ALA A 127 23.64 26.00 0.85
CA ALA A 127 24.89 26.76 0.99
C ALA A 127 25.25 27.62 -0.23
N LYS A 128 25.09 27.08 -1.45
CA LYS A 128 25.44 27.77 -2.71
C LYS A 128 24.34 28.70 -3.24
N SER A 129 23.27 28.95 -2.49
CA SER A 129 22.16 29.80 -2.91
C SER A 129 22.53 31.28 -2.93
N LYS A 130 21.94 32.05 -3.86
CA LYS A 130 22.08 33.52 -3.93
C LYS A 130 21.72 34.21 -2.62
N LYS A 131 20.79 33.65 -1.84
CA LYS A 131 20.36 34.21 -0.54
C LYS A 131 21.47 34.28 0.52
N ASN A 132 22.53 33.47 0.37
CA ASN A 132 23.65 33.45 1.31
C ASN A 132 24.79 34.40 0.90
N ASP A 133 24.71 35.02 -0.27
CA ASP A 133 25.70 35.99 -0.73
C ASP A 133 25.88 37.19 0.24
N PRO A 134 24.84 37.81 0.84
CA PRO A 134 25.04 38.89 1.81
C PRO A 134 25.82 38.47 3.07
N MET A 135 25.80 37.18 3.43
CA MET A 135 26.57 36.66 4.56
C MET A 135 28.04 36.40 4.22
N ASN A 136 28.37 36.31 2.92
CA ASN A 136 29.74 36.12 2.42
C ASN A 136 30.33 37.41 1.83
N ASN A 137 29.64 38.55 1.97
CA ASN A 137 30.12 39.83 1.46
C ASN A 137 31.17 40.41 2.41
N TRP A 138 32.26 40.91 1.84
CA TRP A 138 33.37 41.54 2.57
C TRP A 138 33.01 42.92 3.15
N ILE A 139 31.89 43.51 2.70
CA ILE A 139 31.34 44.76 3.19
C ILE A 139 29.82 44.62 3.33
N THR A 140 29.27 45.04 4.47
CA THR A 140 27.83 45.07 4.73
C THR A 140 27.44 46.46 5.21
N GLU A 141 26.49 47.08 4.54
CA GLU A 141 25.96 48.37 4.96
C GLU A 141 25.16 48.22 6.27
N LEU A 142 25.45 49.09 7.23
CA LEU A 142 24.72 49.16 8.50
C LEU A 142 23.35 49.81 8.27
N LYS A 143 22.31 49.18 8.81
CA LYS A 143 20.97 49.79 8.84
C LYS A 143 20.95 50.95 9.85
N PRO A 144 20.12 51.99 9.63
CA PRO A 144 20.02 53.10 10.57
C PRO A 144 19.59 52.59 11.97
N GLY A 145 20.42 52.88 12.99
CA GLY A 145 20.21 52.45 14.38
C GLY A 145 20.91 51.14 14.79
N GLN A 146 21.68 50.51 13.90
CA GLN A 146 22.45 49.31 14.23
C GLN A 146 23.87 49.68 14.67
N SER A 147 24.36 49.15 15.79
CA SER A 147 25.74 49.33 16.26
C SER A 147 26.71 48.49 15.43
N ILE A 148 27.94 48.97 15.26
CA ILE A 148 29.03 48.22 14.64
C ILE A 148 29.25 46.95 15.47
N PRO A 149 29.18 45.74 14.89
CA PRO A 149 29.54 44.51 15.59
C PRO A 149 31.01 44.57 16.01
N ASP A 150 31.35 44.19 17.24
CA ASP A 150 32.75 44.10 17.69
C ASP A 150 33.53 43.11 16.80
N ASP A 151 34.65 43.57 16.22
CA ASP A 151 35.53 42.75 15.39
C ASP A 151 36.13 41.59 16.22
N GLN A 152 35.98 40.35 15.73
CA GLN A 152 36.77 39.18 16.18
C GLN A 152 37.86 38.86 15.16
#